data_AF-A0A6P1VXJ7-F1
#
_entry.id   AF-A0A6P1VXJ7-F1
#
_cell.length_a   1.000
_cell.length_b   1.000
_cell.length_c   1.000
_cell.angle_alpha   90.00
_cell.angle_beta   90.00
_cell.angle_gamma   90.00
#
_symmetry.space_group_name_H-M   'P 1'
#
loop_
_entity.id
_entity.type
_entity.pdbx_description
1 polymer ?
#
loop_
_entity_poly.entity_id
_entity_poly.type
_entity_poly.pdbx_seq_one_letter_code
_entity_poly.pdbx_strand_id
1 'polypeptide(L)'
;MAQTDSLPRVINAYKVTRPESDSAAPDTTKDLKLEDELTVEVENLPTLLKMGKAQKKSIVLFLDDRPLKDVKIYPLGDSSNRKLRFQLAISEDAEARQVWTYILGKPSWTPRKTTVSVGLVDSFALPSNAAINFNVIPHGWFTIWSFLFILLVVGFFLIGDKSELLRDSVPQPGGGQRRPFSLARTQIAFWFFIILASYLFIGMITGNFSSSITGSVLVLLGISSATAVGSAVIDANKNNSTETQKQLVSAKDTLNEIGQLDLAIQSLKNDDTGLTENIQTINSQLPTLKADLETLKREAEQDSTNAVKSQSVKAKQDEIDSNEKDLLEKQTSLVAKQAELAIKQTEKEEKVSLLRKLTNQSENFLIDILSDINGVSFHRFQMAAWTLILGIIFIVQVYKVLAMPVFNETLLTLLGISAGTYLSLKIPETATPKP
;
A
#
# COMPACT_ATOMS: atom_id res chain seq x y z
N MET A 1 49.90 51.43 7.30
CA MET A 1 48.45 51.49 7.03
C MET A 1 47.78 50.50 7.95
N ALA A 2 47.00 50.98 8.93
CA ALA A 2 46.29 50.12 9.86
C ALA A 2 45.18 49.38 9.10
N GLN A 3 45.31 48.05 8.99
CA GLN A 3 44.18 47.18 8.66
C GLN A 3 43.17 47.38 9.80
N THR A 4 42.05 48.03 9.52
CA THR A 4 40.87 47.92 10.40
C THR A 4 40.60 46.43 10.59
N ASP A 5 40.74 45.94 11.83
CA ASP A 5 40.39 44.59 12.25
C ASP A 5 38.87 44.40 12.11
N SER A 6 38.39 44.29 10.86
CA SER A 6 37.00 43.96 10.61
C SER A 6 36.75 42.51 11.04
N LEU A 7 35.60 42.27 11.67
CA LEU A 7 35.21 40.93 12.11
C LEU A 7 35.16 39.99 10.89
N PRO A 8 35.63 38.74 11.01
CA PRO A 8 35.60 37.79 9.91
C PRO A 8 34.16 37.49 9.49
N ARG A 9 33.94 37.40 8.18
CA ARG A 9 32.60 37.24 7.59
C ARG A 9 32.64 36.31 6.38
N VAL A 10 31.58 35.52 6.17
CA VAL A 10 31.43 34.74 4.94
C VAL A 10 30.79 35.60 3.85
N ILE A 11 31.45 35.67 2.70
CA ILE A 11 31.05 36.53 1.57
C ILE A 11 30.45 35.73 0.42
N ASN A 12 30.90 34.49 0.20
CA ASN A 12 30.42 33.66 -0.92
C ASN A 12 30.56 32.16 -0.62
N ALA A 13 29.78 31.35 -1.32
CA ALA A 13 29.79 29.90 -1.24
C ALA A 13 29.39 29.32 -2.60
N TYR A 14 30.20 28.40 -3.14
CA TYR A 14 30.00 27.82 -4.46
C TYR A 14 30.77 26.50 -4.63
N LYS A 15 30.39 25.73 -5.65
CA LYS A 15 31.13 24.57 -6.15
C LYS A 15 31.93 24.97 -7.39
N VAL A 16 33.17 24.52 -7.48
CA VAL A 16 34.00 24.67 -8.69
C VAL A 16 33.68 23.51 -9.63
N THR A 17 33.15 23.80 -10.82
CA THR A 17 32.83 22.78 -11.83
C THR A 17 33.95 22.59 -12.84
N ARG A 18 34.73 23.64 -13.06
CA ARG A 18 35.94 23.60 -13.89
C ARG A 18 37.08 24.29 -13.15
N PRO A 19 38.24 23.64 -12.96
CA PRO A 19 39.37 24.28 -12.32
C PRO A 19 39.88 25.46 -13.16
N GLU A 20 40.48 26.42 -12.47
CA GLU A 20 41.13 27.57 -13.09
C GLU A 20 42.27 27.09 -14.01
N SER A 21 42.38 27.72 -15.18
CA SER A 21 43.42 27.45 -16.17
C SER A 21 44.07 28.76 -16.59
N ASP A 22 45.29 28.69 -17.13
CA ASP A 22 46.09 29.87 -17.50
C ASP A 22 45.38 30.88 -18.43
N SER A 23 44.26 30.49 -19.05
CA SER A 23 43.52 31.28 -20.03
C SER A 23 42.03 31.50 -19.69
N ALA A 24 41.52 30.99 -18.55
CA ALA A 24 40.12 31.16 -18.18
C ALA A 24 39.87 31.08 -16.66
N ALA A 25 38.99 31.96 -16.18
CA ALA A 25 38.47 31.93 -14.82
C ALA A 25 37.73 30.60 -14.54
N PRO A 26 37.67 30.15 -13.27
CA PRO A 26 36.98 28.91 -12.92
C PRO A 26 35.46 29.04 -13.12
N ASP A 27 34.85 28.02 -13.72
CA ASP A 27 33.39 27.91 -13.75
C ASP A 27 32.89 27.50 -12.36
N THR A 28 31.89 28.22 -11.87
CA THR A 28 31.33 28.01 -10.54
C THR A 28 29.81 27.88 -10.60
N THR A 29 29.25 27.11 -9.67
CA THR A 29 27.81 26.97 -9.50
C THR A 29 27.42 27.04 -8.03
N LYS A 30 26.18 27.45 -7.76
CA LYS A 30 25.56 27.39 -6.43
C LYS A 30 24.73 26.13 -6.22
N ASP A 31 24.58 25.31 -7.26
CA ASP A 31 23.87 24.04 -7.17
C ASP A 31 24.83 22.95 -6.67
N LEU A 32 24.60 22.50 -5.44
CA LEU A 32 25.43 21.49 -4.78
C LEU A 32 24.61 20.25 -4.48
N LYS A 33 25.24 19.08 -4.61
CA LYS A 33 24.71 17.80 -4.15
C LYS A 33 25.53 17.30 -2.96
N LEU A 34 25.05 16.24 -2.32
CA LEU A 34 25.90 15.48 -1.41
C LEU A 34 27.13 14.94 -2.17
N GLU A 35 28.23 14.74 -1.45
CA GLU A 35 29.57 14.37 -1.94
C GLU A 35 30.33 15.43 -2.75
N ASP A 36 29.68 16.55 -3.10
CA ASP A 36 30.36 17.67 -3.77
C ASP A 36 31.33 18.42 -2.85
N GLU A 37 32.35 19.04 -3.45
CA GLU A 37 33.25 19.99 -2.77
C GLU A 37 32.63 21.39 -2.74
N LEU A 38 32.37 21.88 -1.53
CA LEU A 38 31.91 23.24 -1.25
C LEU A 38 33.11 24.16 -0.96
N THR A 39 33.26 25.21 -1.76
CA THR A 39 34.19 26.31 -1.49
C THR A 39 33.47 27.46 -0.81
N VAL A 40 34.00 27.93 0.32
CA VAL A 40 33.50 29.06 1.11
C VAL A 40 34.56 30.16 1.13
N GLU A 41 34.17 31.36 0.74
CA GLU A 41 35.03 32.54 0.78
C GLU A 41 34.79 33.33 2.06
N VAL A 42 35.88 33.56 2.79
CA VAL A 42 35.87 34.21 4.11
C VAL A 42 36.70 35.48 4.07
N GLU A 43 36.04 36.60 4.30
CA GLU A 43 36.70 37.87 4.56
C GLU A 43 37.44 37.81 5.91
N ASN A 44 38.69 38.27 5.93
CA ASN A 44 39.58 38.20 7.09
C ASN A 44 39.81 36.78 7.66
N LEU A 45 39.93 35.78 6.78
CA LEU A 45 40.30 34.42 7.16
C LEU A 45 41.53 34.32 8.10
N PRO A 46 42.61 35.12 7.95
CA PRO A 46 43.74 35.09 8.89
C PRO A 46 43.35 35.39 10.34
N THR A 47 42.39 36.29 10.57
CA THR A 47 41.87 36.62 11.91
C THR A 47 41.10 35.44 12.49
N LEU A 48 40.25 34.77 11.69
CA LEU A 48 39.55 33.56 12.10
C LEU A 48 40.54 32.42 12.46
N LEU A 49 41.59 32.24 11.67
CA LEU A 49 42.65 31.25 11.96
C LEU A 49 43.41 31.56 13.25
N LYS A 50 43.72 32.84 13.51
CA LYS A 50 44.33 33.29 14.77
C LYS A 50 43.41 33.02 15.97
N MET A 51 42.12 33.34 15.85
CA MET A 51 41.12 33.06 16.89
C MET A 51 41.01 31.57 17.18
N GLY A 52 40.94 30.71 16.15
CA GLY A 52 40.91 29.26 16.29
C GLY A 52 42.16 28.70 16.98
N LYS A 53 43.36 29.17 16.59
CA LYS A 53 44.62 28.79 17.25
C LYS A 53 44.66 29.23 18.72
N ALA A 54 44.26 30.47 19.02
CA ALA A 54 44.26 31.00 20.38
C ALA A 54 43.32 30.23 21.31
N GLN A 55 42.15 29.81 20.80
CA GLN A 55 41.14 29.08 21.56
C GLN A 55 41.30 27.55 21.48
N LYS A 56 42.28 27.05 20.72
CA LYS A 56 42.46 25.62 20.40
C LYS A 56 41.20 24.97 19.80
N LYS A 57 40.48 25.72 18.96
CA LYS A 57 39.25 25.27 18.29
C LYS A 57 39.47 25.17 16.78
N SER A 58 38.97 24.10 16.17
CA SER A 58 38.94 23.97 14.70
C SER A 58 37.81 24.80 14.09
N ILE A 59 37.94 25.09 12.80
CA ILE A 59 36.88 25.73 12.01
C ILE A 59 35.92 24.66 11.52
N VAL A 60 34.62 24.94 11.60
CA VAL A 60 33.50 24.07 11.25
C VAL A 60 32.60 24.77 10.24
N LEU A 61 32.05 24.00 9.32
CA LEU A 61 31.03 24.45 8.37
C LEU A 61 29.67 24.55 9.07
N PHE A 62 28.92 25.61 8.80
CA PHE A 62 27.54 25.77 9.25
C PHE A 62 26.61 25.81 8.05
N LEU A 63 25.57 24.97 8.06
CA LEU A 63 24.47 25.00 7.09
C LEU A 63 23.16 25.30 7.84
N ASP A 64 22.42 26.33 7.42
CA ASP A 64 21.21 26.81 8.13
C ASP A 64 21.45 26.99 9.65
N ASP A 65 22.58 27.63 9.99
CA ASP A 65 23.05 27.86 11.38
C ASP A 65 23.32 26.59 12.22
N ARG A 66 23.42 25.42 11.59
CA ARG A 66 23.77 24.16 12.26
C ARG A 66 25.22 23.74 11.97
N PRO A 67 26.03 23.45 13.00
CA PRO A 67 27.42 23.03 12.81
C PRO A 67 27.53 21.60 12.26
N LEU A 68 28.33 21.42 11.22
CA LEU A 68 28.72 20.13 10.65
C LEU A 68 30.13 19.75 11.14
N LYS A 69 30.21 19.26 12.39
CA LYS A 69 31.49 18.92 13.05
C LYS A 69 32.27 17.81 12.33
N ASP A 70 31.57 16.98 11.57
CA ASP A 70 32.12 15.85 10.83
C ASP A 70 32.78 16.25 9.50
N VAL A 71 32.37 17.39 8.93
CA VAL A 71 32.88 17.89 7.66
C VAL A 71 34.20 18.62 7.88
N LYS A 72 35.30 17.99 7.44
CA LYS A 72 36.66 18.51 7.60
C LYS A 72 37.07 19.40 6.42
N ILE A 73 37.94 20.36 6.69
CA ILE A 73 38.53 21.26 5.68
C ILE A 73 39.59 20.50 4.88
N TYR A 74 39.57 20.64 3.55
CA TYR A 74 40.55 20.03 2.65
C TYR A 74 40.94 20.97 1.48
N PRO A 75 42.22 21.21 1.19
CA PRO A 75 43.41 20.89 1.99
C PRO A 75 43.55 21.83 3.19
N LEU A 76 44.42 21.46 4.14
CA LEU A 76 44.82 22.31 5.27
C LEU A 76 45.62 23.53 4.78
N GLY A 77 44.90 24.53 4.26
CA GLY A 77 45.27 25.93 4.12
C GLY A 77 46.59 26.25 3.40
N ASP A 78 46.48 26.81 2.19
CA ASP A 78 47.36 27.93 1.85
C ASP A 78 46.78 29.18 2.52
N SER A 79 47.44 29.66 3.58
CA SER A 79 46.99 30.79 4.41
C SER A 79 46.80 32.10 3.62
N SER A 80 47.23 32.15 2.36
CA SER A 80 47.11 33.31 1.48
C SER A 80 45.75 33.38 0.76
N ASN A 81 45.09 32.24 0.55
CA ASN A 81 43.84 32.18 -0.20
C ASN A 81 42.65 32.24 0.75
N ARG A 82 41.77 33.23 0.57
CA ARG A 82 40.55 33.49 1.36
C ARG A 82 39.48 32.38 1.25
N LYS A 83 39.86 31.17 0.86
CA LYS A 83 38.99 30.06 0.45
C LYS A 83 39.17 28.89 1.41
N LEU A 84 38.06 28.44 1.99
CA LEU A 84 37.95 27.18 2.71
C LEU A 84 37.19 26.19 1.84
N ARG A 85 37.61 24.93 1.82
CA ARG A 85 37.00 23.88 1.02
C ARG A 85 36.56 22.74 1.92
N PHE A 86 35.34 22.28 1.71
CA PHE A 86 34.67 21.29 2.54
C PHE A 86 34.06 20.20 1.65
N GLN A 87 34.31 18.93 1.94
CA GLN A 87 33.65 17.84 1.24
C GLN A 87 32.33 17.50 1.94
N LEU A 88 31.20 17.64 1.25
CA LEU A 88 29.87 17.41 1.81
C LEU A 88 29.55 15.91 1.89
N ALA A 89 30.27 15.17 2.73
CA ALA A 89 30.04 13.75 2.98
C ALA A 89 29.49 13.54 4.39
N ILE A 90 28.53 12.62 4.52
CA ILE A 90 27.95 12.23 5.81
C ILE A 90 28.95 11.35 6.56
N SER A 91 29.22 11.66 7.83
CA SER A 91 29.97 10.78 8.73
C SER A 91 29.06 9.91 9.62
N GLU A 92 29.65 8.90 10.26
CA GLU A 92 28.95 7.98 11.16
C GLU A 92 28.72 8.54 12.58
N ASP A 93 29.19 9.76 12.86
CA ASP A 93 29.00 10.41 14.15
C ASP A 93 27.52 10.70 14.47
N ALA A 94 27.07 10.34 15.68
CA ALA A 94 25.69 10.43 16.11
C ALA A 94 25.20 11.89 16.20
N GLU A 95 26.04 12.83 16.64
CA GLU A 95 25.70 14.27 16.69
C GLU A 95 25.53 14.83 15.27
N ALA A 96 26.48 14.53 14.39
CA ALA A 96 26.43 14.95 12.98
C ALA A 96 25.20 14.38 12.27
N ARG A 97 24.83 13.13 12.56
CA ARG A 97 23.67 12.47 11.97
C ARG A 97 22.36 13.20 12.27
N GLN A 98 22.20 13.75 13.49
CA GLN A 98 21.02 14.57 13.82
C GLN A 98 20.95 15.86 12.99
N VAL A 99 22.10 16.49 12.75
CA VAL A 99 22.20 17.68 11.90
C VAL A 99 21.89 17.34 10.44
N TRP A 100 22.47 16.25 9.92
CA TRP A 100 22.19 15.76 8.56
C TRP A 100 20.74 15.34 8.37
N THR A 101 20.09 14.74 9.36
CA THR A 101 18.64 14.45 9.32
C THR A 101 17.82 15.73 9.14
N TYR A 102 18.21 16.87 9.74
CA TYR A 102 17.52 18.14 9.50
C TYR A 102 17.75 18.70 8.09
N ILE A 103 18.96 18.52 7.57
CA ILE A 103 19.36 19.07 6.26
C ILE A 103 18.77 18.24 5.12
N LEU A 104 18.86 16.91 5.21
CA LEU A 104 18.50 15.95 4.17
C LEU A 104 17.08 15.35 4.33
N GLY A 105 16.54 15.37 5.56
CA GLY A 105 15.21 14.83 5.87
C GLY A 105 14.09 15.57 5.13
N LYS A 106 12.99 14.86 4.84
CA LYS A 106 11.87 15.35 4.03
C LYS A 106 12.33 15.97 2.70
N PRO A 107 13.07 15.21 1.88
CA PRO A 107 13.65 15.75 0.65
C PRO A 107 12.53 16.19 -0.32
N SER A 108 12.74 17.35 -0.94
CA SER A 108 11.87 17.92 -1.96
C SER A 108 12.46 17.75 -3.36
N TRP A 109 11.58 17.75 -4.37
CA TRP A 109 12.00 17.74 -5.78
C TRP A 109 12.69 19.05 -6.22
N THR A 110 12.41 20.15 -5.53
CA THR A 110 13.11 21.41 -5.78
C THR A 110 14.36 21.50 -4.91
N PRO A 111 15.48 22.05 -5.42
CA PRO A 111 16.65 22.34 -4.60
C PRO A 111 16.27 23.20 -3.39
N ARG A 112 16.81 22.86 -2.22
CA ARG A 112 16.61 23.62 -0.99
C ARG A 112 17.63 24.75 -0.93
N LYS A 113 17.16 25.99 -0.72
CA LYS A 113 18.07 27.10 -0.46
C LYS A 113 18.61 26.97 0.96
N THR A 114 19.93 26.85 1.09
CA THR A 114 20.63 26.61 2.36
C THR A 114 21.63 27.73 2.59
N THR A 115 21.60 28.36 3.76
CA THR A 115 22.60 29.38 4.12
C THR A 115 23.91 28.71 4.50
N VAL A 116 25.03 29.28 4.06
CA VAL A 116 26.37 28.73 4.31
C VAL A 116 27.15 29.70 5.17
N SER A 117 27.70 29.22 6.27
CA SER A 117 28.63 29.99 7.10
C SER A 117 29.76 29.11 7.62
N VAL A 118 30.74 29.71 8.29
CA VAL A 118 31.78 29.00 9.04
C VAL A 118 31.88 29.59 10.43
N GLY A 119 32.37 28.79 11.38
CA GLY A 119 32.57 29.22 12.76
C GLY A 119 33.60 28.35 13.46
N LEU A 120 33.93 28.68 14.71
CA LEU A 120 34.74 27.80 15.55
C LEU A 120 33.84 26.72 16.17
N VAL A 121 34.39 25.53 16.46
CA VAL A 121 33.69 24.47 17.21
C VAL A 121 33.02 25.06 18.47
N ASP A 122 31.78 24.65 18.73
CA ASP A 122 30.96 25.07 19.87
C ASP A 122 30.87 26.61 20.03
N SER A 123 30.79 27.32 18.89
CA SER A 123 30.64 28.78 18.83
C SER A 123 29.59 29.15 17.78
N PHE A 124 29.11 30.40 17.78
CA PHE A 124 28.14 30.85 16.78
C PHE A 124 28.75 30.92 15.37
N ALA A 125 27.91 30.69 14.37
CA ALA A 125 28.26 30.92 12.97
C ALA A 125 28.66 32.39 12.75
N LEU A 126 29.66 32.63 11.89
CA LEU A 126 29.97 33.98 11.46
C LEU A 126 28.81 34.57 10.65
N PRO A 127 28.65 35.90 10.61
CA PRO A 127 27.66 36.51 9.74
C PRO A 127 27.90 36.10 8.28
N SER A 128 26.83 35.75 7.57
CA SER A 128 26.92 35.28 6.18
C SER A 128 25.73 35.75 5.35
N ASN A 129 26.02 36.17 4.12
CA ASN A 129 25.00 36.34 3.07
C ASN A 129 25.09 35.24 2.00
N ALA A 130 25.99 34.27 2.19
CA ALA A 130 26.21 33.20 1.24
C ALA A 130 25.12 32.13 1.37
N ALA A 131 24.60 31.69 0.24
CA ALA A 131 23.60 30.64 0.16
C ALA A 131 23.84 29.79 -1.08
N ILE A 132 23.52 28.50 -0.95
CA ILE A 132 23.60 27.50 -2.01
C ILE A 132 22.22 26.88 -2.25
N ASN A 133 22.05 26.30 -3.43
CA ASN A 133 20.92 25.45 -3.76
C ASN A 133 21.33 24.00 -3.55
N PHE A 134 20.91 23.43 -2.42
CA PHE A 134 21.24 22.07 -2.07
C PHE A 134 20.24 21.09 -2.70
N ASN A 135 20.72 20.33 -3.68
CA ASN A 135 19.96 19.33 -4.39
C ASN A 135 20.13 17.97 -3.70
N VAL A 136 19.13 17.62 -2.88
CA VAL A 136 19.10 16.40 -2.07
C VAL A 136 18.78 15.16 -2.89
N ILE A 137 17.91 15.27 -3.91
CA ILE A 137 17.48 14.13 -4.73
C ILE A 137 18.22 14.15 -6.08
N PRO A 138 19.06 13.16 -6.39
CA PRO A 138 19.62 13.02 -7.73
C PRO A 138 18.53 12.58 -8.73
N HIS A 139 17.79 13.54 -9.32
CA HIS A 139 16.58 13.28 -10.13
C HIS A 139 16.74 12.21 -11.21
N GLY A 140 17.83 12.22 -11.98
CA GLY A 140 18.04 11.27 -13.07
C GLY A 140 18.16 9.83 -12.58
N TRP A 141 18.97 9.59 -11.55
CA TRP A 141 19.09 8.27 -10.95
C TRP A 141 17.81 7.86 -10.22
N PHE A 142 17.16 8.80 -9.54
CA PHE A 142 15.91 8.57 -8.83
C PHE A 142 14.79 8.10 -9.74
N THR A 143 14.61 8.73 -10.91
CA THR A 143 13.56 8.34 -11.86
C THR A 143 13.83 6.96 -12.47
N ILE A 144 15.08 6.69 -12.88
CA ILE A 144 15.48 5.38 -13.44
C ILE A 144 15.23 4.27 -12.42
N TRP A 145 15.72 4.42 -11.19
CA TRP A 145 15.53 3.42 -10.14
C TRP A 145 14.08 3.28 -9.70
N SER A 146 13.32 4.38 -9.64
CA SER A 146 11.89 4.30 -9.33
C SER A 146 11.13 3.51 -10.39
N PHE A 147 11.44 3.73 -11.68
CA PHE A 147 10.85 2.97 -12.78
C PHE A 147 11.21 1.49 -12.70
N LEU A 148 12.51 1.17 -12.52
CA LEU A 148 12.96 -0.22 -12.37
C LEU A 148 12.33 -0.90 -11.16
N PHE A 149 12.21 -0.20 -10.04
CA PHE A 149 11.58 -0.71 -8.82
C PHE A 149 10.08 -0.98 -9.03
N ILE A 150 9.35 -0.06 -9.67
CA ILE A 150 7.93 -0.27 -10.00
C ILE A 150 7.78 -1.48 -10.94
N LEU A 151 8.63 -1.61 -11.96
CA LEU A 151 8.64 -2.76 -12.86
C LEU A 151 8.88 -4.06 -12.07
N LEU A 152 9.83 -4.07 -11.14
CA LEU A 152 10.12 -5.21 -10.28
C LEU A 152 8.91 -5.60 -9.42
N VAL A 153 8.26 -4.62 -8.76
CA VAL A 153 7.07 -4.85 -7.92
C VAL A 153 5.93 -5.41 -8.77
N VAL A 154 5.61 -4.75 -9.89
CA VAL A 154 4.53 -5.18 -10.79
C VAL A 154 4.84 -6.57 -11.34
N GLY A 155 6.06 -6.80 -11.84
CA GLY A 155 6.50 -8.09 -12.33
C GLY A 155 6.39 -9.19 -11.28
N PHE A 156 6.80 -8.91 -10.04
CA PHE A 156 6.67 -9.85 -8.92
C PHE A 156 5.22 -10.20 -8.64
N PHE A 157 4.30 -9.23 -8.58
CA PHE A 157 2.88 -9.52 -8.32
C PHE A 157 2.20 -10.21 -9.53
N LEU A 158 2.58 -9.88 -10.77
CA LEU A 158 2.09 -10.58 -11.96
C LEU A 158 2.56 -12.04 -12.02
N ILE A 159 3.82 -12.31 -11.64
CA ILE A 159 4.35 -13.68 -11.52
C ILE A 159 3.75 -14.36 -10.30
N GLY A 160 3.61 -13.65 -9.19
CA GLY A 160 3.06 -14.13 -7.92
C GLY A 160 1.60 -14.58 -8.04
N ASP A 161 0.80 -13.89 -8.85
CA ASP A 161 -0.58 -14.29 -9.13
C ASP A 161 -0.65 -15.60 -9.95
N LYS A 162 0.28 -15.76 -10.90
CA LYS A 162 0.36 -16.94 -11.79
C LYS A 162 1.09 -18.13 -11.19
N SER A 163 1.82 -17.93 -10.08
CA SER A 163 2.63 -18.95 -9.43
C SER A 163 2.09 -19.30 -8.05
N GLU A 164 2.68 -20.33 -7.44
CA GLU A 164 2.39 -20.73 -6.06
C GLU A 164 3.17 -19.88 -5.03
N LEU A 165 3.87 -18.83 -5.47
CA LEU A 165 4.77 -18.04 -4.63
C LEU A 165 4.01 -17.34 -3.48
N LEU A 166 2.86 -16.74 -3.77
CA LEU A 166 2.03 -16.02 -2.80
C LEU A 166 0.85 -16.85 -2.27
N ARG A 167 0.74 -18.12 -2.66
CA ARG A 167 -0.40 -19.00 -2.32
C ARG A 167 -0.07 -19.95 -1.17
N ASP A 168 -1.09 -20.44 -0.47
CA ASP A 168 -0.92 -21.34 0.68
C ASP A 168 -0.40 -22.74 0.26
N SER A 169 0.24 -23.44 1.21
CA SER A 169 0.70 -24.83 1.02
C SER A 169 -0.39 -25.86 1.35
N VAL A 170 -1.62 -25.63 0.89
CA VAL A 170 -2.74 -26.56 1.04
C VAL A 170 -2.79 -27.57 -0.12
N PRO A 171 -3.46 -28.73 0.03
CA PRO A 171 -3.66 -29.67 -1.07
C PRO A 171 -4.19 -28.98 -2.33
N GLN A 172 -3.71 -29.41 -3.50
CA GLN A 172 -4.13 -28.82 -4.77
C GLN A 172 -5.64 -29.01 -4.96
N PRO A 173 -6.41 -27.93 -5.22
CA PRO A 173 -7.81 -28.09 -5.58
C PRO A 173 -7.94 -28.82 -6.93
N GLY A 174 -9.01 -29.60 -7.08
CA GLY A 174 -9.30 -30.33 -8.32
C GLY A 174 -9.66 -29.39 -9.49
N GLY A 175 -9.63 -29.93 -10.72
CA GLY A 175 -10.14 -29.23 -11.91
C GLY A 175 -9.26 -28.09 -12.42
N GLY A 176 -7.95 -28.09 -12.11
CA GLY A 176 -7.02 -27.05 -12.55
C GLY A 176 -7.17 -25.71 -11.82
N GLN A 177 -7.95 -25.69 -10.73
CA GLN A 177 -8.11 -24.52 -9.87
C GLN A 177 -6.81 -24.24 -9.09
N ARG A 178 -6.71 -23.02 -8.54
CA ARG A 178 -5.53 -22.58 -7.79
C ARG A 178 -5.82 -22.47 -6.30
N ARG A 179 -4.77 -22.60 -5.49
CA ARG A 179 -4.82 -22.45 -4.04
C ARG A 179 -5.05 -20.99 -3.63
N PRO A 180 -5.70 -20.70 -2.49
CA PRO A 180 -5.90 -19.33 -2.05
C PRO A 180 -4.57 -18.61 -1.75
N PHE A 181 -4.59 -17.28 -1.84
CA PHE A 181 -3.47 -16.45 -1.40
C PHE A 181 -3.20 -16.59 0.10
N SER A 182 -1.92 -16.65 0.44
CA SER A 182 -1.43 -16.72 1.81
C SER A 182 -1.24 -15.33 2.38
N LEU A 183 -1.92 -15.02 3.48
CA LEU A 183 -1.71 -13.78 4.23
C LEU A 183 -0.24 -13.61 4.63
N ALA A 184 0.38 -14.64 5.21
CA ALA A 184 1.76 -14.57 5.70
C ALA A 184 2.77 -14.32 4.56
N ARG A 185 2.64 -15.01 3.42
CA ARG A 185 3.56 -14.80 2.27
C ARG A 185 3.39 -13.42 1.64
N THR A 186 2.15 -12.96 1.56
CA THR A 186 1.82 -11.62 1.06
C THR A 186 2.38 -10.54 1.99
N GLN A 187 2.30 -10.73 3.31
CA GLN A 187 2.90 -9.83 4.30
C GLN A 187 4.43 -9.80 4.17
N ILE A 188 5.10 -10.94 4.01
CA ILE A 188 6.55 -10.98 3.81
C ILE A 188 6.95 -10.26 2.53
N ALA A 189 6.23 -10.49 1.43
CA ALA A 189 6.47 -9.79 0.17
C ALA A 189 6.28 -8.27 0.33
N PHE A 190 5.21 -7.85 1.00
CA PHE A 190 4.97 -6.44 1.32
C PHE A 190 6.14 -5.82 2.09
N TRP A 191 6.55 -6.44 3.20
CA TRP A 191 7.67 -5.96 4.02
C TRP A 191 8.99 -5.93 3.26
N PHE A 192 9.27 -6.98 2.48
CA PHE A 192 10.46 -7.05 1.63
C PHE A 192 10.54 -5.84 0.68
N PHE A 193 9.46 -5.52 -0.02
CA PHE A 193 9.48 -4.41 -0.98
C PHE A 193 9.59 -3.04 -0.30
N ILE A 194 8.90 -2.81 0.83
CA ILE A 194 9.03 -1.50 1.51
C ILE A 194 10.41 -1.32 2.15
N ILE A 195 11.03 -2.39 2.63
CA ILE A 195 12.41 -2.37 3.15
C ILE A 195 13.39 -2.13 2.00
N LEU A 196 13.24 -2.84 0.88
CA LEU A 196 14.08 -2.66 -0.31
C LEU A 196 13.94 -1.23 -0.87
N ALA A 197 12.71 -0.71 -0.99
CA ALA A 197 12.45 0.67 -1.41
C ALA A 197 13.14 1.67 -0.49
N SER A 198 13.02 1.46 0.82
CA SER A 198 13.63 2.33 1.84
C SER A 198 15.15 2.29 1.79
N TYR A 199 15.74 1.10 1.58
CA TYR A 199 17.17 0.91 1.42
C TYR A 199 17.71 1.68 0.20
N LEU A 200 17.06 1.49 -0.96
CA LEU A 200 17.42 2.20 -2.19
C LEU A 200 17.24 3.71 -2.06
N PHE A 201 16.15 4.15 -1.43
CA PHE A 201 15.84 5.56 -1.21
C PHE A 201 16.89 6.24 -0.33
N ILE A 202 17.20 5.65 0.83
CA ILE A 202 18.20 6.20 1.75
C ILE A 202 19.56 6.23 1.07
N GLY A 203 20.02 5.10 0.52
CA GLY A 203 21.35 5.00 -0.10
C GLY A 203 21.53 5.97 -1.27
N MET A 204 20.47 6.26 -2.03
CA MET A 204 20.51 7.21 -3.14
C MET A 204 20.64 8.67 -2.69
N ILE A 205 20.06 9.03 -1.55
CA ILE A 205 20.19 10.40 -1.02
C ILE A 205 21.49 10.56 -0.24
N THR A 206 21.89 9.56 0.53
CA THR A 206 23.07 9.61 1.40
C THR A 206 24.38 9.27 0.70
N GLY A 207 24.33 8.68 -0.51
CA GLY A 207 25.50 8.16 -1.21
C GLY A 207 26.08 6.87 -0.57
N ASN A 208 25.59 6.47 0.60
CA ASN A 208 26.13 5.36 1.37
C ASN A 208 25.15 4.18 1.45
N PHE A 209 25.32 3.20 0.56
CA PHE A 209 24.54 1.96 0.55
C PHE A 209 24.99 0.93 1.59
N SER A 210 26.21 1.03 2.12
CA SER A 210 26.78 0.06 3.07
C SER A 210 26.19 0.23 4.48
N SER A 211 25.97 1.47 4.92
CA SER A 211 25.49 1.79 6.27
C SER A 211 23.96 2.04 6.34
N SER A 212 23.23 1.78 5.25
CA SER A 212 21.79 2.09 5.13
C SER A 212 20.85 0.98 5.63
N ILE A 213 21.30 -0.28 5.68
CA ILE A 213 20.51 -1.39 6.25
C ILE A 213 20.93 -1.65 7.69
N THR A 214 19.97 -1.60 8.63
CA THR A 214 20.28 -1.92 10.03
C THR A 214 20.22 -3.42 10.23
N GLY A 215 21.15 -3.97 11.03
CA GLY A 215 21.15 -5.40 11.37
C GLY A 215 19.82 -5.87 11.96
N SER A 216 19.15 -5.01 12.74
CA SER A 216 17.83 -5.29 13.32
C SER A 216 16.73 -5.56 12.27
N VAL A 217 16.70 -4.82 11.15
CA VAL A 217 15.70 -5.01 10.09
C VAL A 217 15.96 -6.32 9.34
N LEU A 218 17.23 -6.65 9.11
CA LEU A 218 17.61 -7.91 8.47
C LEU A 218 17.25 -9.13 9.33
N VAL A 219 17.46 -9.03 10.65
CA VAL A 219 17.07 -10.09 11.59
C VAL A 219 15.55 -10.21 11.68
N LEU A 220 14.79 -9.11 11.71
CA LEU A 220 13.33 -9.16 11.67
C LEU A 220 12.83 -9.89 10.41
N LEU A 221 13.39 -9.54 9.25
CA LEU A 221 13.04 -10.19 7.99
C LEU A 221 13.43 -11.68 7.99
N GLY A 222 14.55 -12.03 8.62
CA GLY A 222 15.00 -13.40 8.84
C GLY A 222 14.05 -14.20 9.72
N ILE A 223 13.62 -13.66 10.86
CA ILE A 223 12.66 -14.30 11.78
C ILE A 223 11.31 -14.49 11.08
N SER A 224 10.80 -13.47 10.39
CA SER A 224 9.53 -13.57 9.65
C SER A 224 9.58 -14.64 8.57
N SER A 225 10.66 -14.69 7.78
CA SER A 225 10.86 -15.70 6.73
C SER A 225 10.98 -17.11 7.31
N ALA A 226 11.79 -17.30 8.37
CA ALA A 226 11.96 -18.60 9.03
C ALA A 226 10.64 -19.12 9.62
N THR A 227 9.83 -18.22 10.20
CA THR A 227 8.54 -18.56 10.79
C THR A 227 7.52 -18.99 9.74
N ALA A 228 7.45 -18.27 8.62
CA ALA A 228 6.53 -18.61 7.53
C ALA A 228 6.87 -19.95 6.87
N VAL A 229 8.16 -20.22 6.62
CA VAL A 229 8.62 -21.50 6.08
C VAL A 229 8.38 -22.64 7.08
N GLY A 230 8.71 -22.42 8.36
CA GLY A 230 8.48 -23.40 9.42
C GLY A 230 7.01 -23.78 9.55
N SER A 231 6.09 -22.80 9.52
CA SER A 231 4.66 -23.06 9.54
C SER A 231 4.21 -23.89 8.33
N ALA A 232 4.68 -23.55 7.13
CA ALA A 232 4.28 -24.25 5.90
C ALA A 232 4.71 -25.73 5.88
N VAL A 233 5.86 -26.07 6.48
CA VAL A 233 6.32 -27.47 6.61
C VAL A 233 5.45 -28.25 7.58
N ILE A 234 5.06 -27.65 8.71
CA ILE A 234 4.17 -28.29 9.70
C ILE A 234 2.78 -28.51 9.10
N ASP A 235 2.25 -27.52 8.37
CA ASP A 235 0.94 -27.60 7.73
C ASP A 235 0.92 -28.68 6.64
N ALA A 236 2.02 -28.85 5.88
CA ALA A 236 2.16 -29.94 4.91
C ALA A 236 2.08 -31.34 5.54
N ASN A 237 2.55 -31.51 6.78
CA ASN A 237 2.53 -32.79 7.50
C ASN A 237 1.18 -33.12 8.15
N LYS A 238 0.29 -32.13 8.38
CA LYS A 238 -1.07 -32.37 8.89
C LYS A 238 -2.02 -32.96 7.84
N ASN A 239 -1.65 -32.89 6.57
CA ASN A 239 -2.49 -33.26 5.42
C ASN A 239 -2.87 -34.76 5.32
N ASN A 240 -2.40 -35.62 6.23
CA ASN A 240 -2.59 -37.08 6.18
C ASN A 240 -3.72 -37.61 7.10
N SER A 241 -4.65 -36.77 7.58
CA SER A 241 -5.61 -37.19 8.63
C SER A 241 -7.06 -36.72 8.43
N THR A 242 -7.96 -37.39 9.17
CA THR A 242 -9.44 -37.32 9.25
C THR A 242 -10.12 -35.99 8.92
N GLU A 243 -9.47 -34.85 9.12
CA GLU A 243 -9.98 -33.51 8.77
C GLU A 243 -10.16 -33.33 7.27
N THR A 244 -9.21 -33.77 6.44
CA THR A 244 -9.34 -33.73 4.97
C THR A 244 -10.56 -34.52 4.50
N GLN A 245 -10.83 -35.66 5.14
CA GLN A 245 -11.98 -36.49 4.80
C GLN A 245 -13.30 -35.87 5.25
N LYS A 246 -13.34 -35.24 6.44
CA LYS A 246 -14.51 -34.47 6.90
C LYS A 246 -14.80 -33.27 5.98
N GLN A 247 -13.75 -32.56 5.55
CA GLN A 247 -13.87 -31.45 4.60
C GLN A 247 -14.41 -31.93 3.24
N LEU A 248 -13.92 -33.06 2.73
CA LEU A 248 -14.40 -33.64 1.48
C LEU A 248 -15.87 -34.07 1.55
N VAL A 249 -16.32 -34.63 2.68
CA VAL A 249 -17.74 -34.96 2.89
C VAL A 249 -18.58 -33.68 2.90
N SER A 250 -18.17 -32.68 3.68
CA SER A 250 -18.87 -31.38 3.76
C SER A 250 -18.93 -30.67 2.39
N ALA A 251 -17.86 -30.78 1.58
CA ALA A 251 -17.81 -30.26 0.22
C ALA A 251 -18.81 -30.97 -0.71
N LYS A 252 -19.00 -32.29 -0.56
CA LYS A 252 -20.00 -33.03 -1.34
C LYS A 252 -21.42 -32.66 -0.95
N ASP A 253 -21.69 -32.49 0.34
CA ASP A 253 -23.02 -32.10 0.83
C ASP A 253 -23.39 -30.70 0.34
N THR A 254 -22.48 -29.73 0.48
CA THR A 254 -22.67 -28.37 -0.05
C THR A 254 -22.84 -28.34 -1.58
N LEU A 255 -22.12 -29.18 -2.33
CA LEU A 255 -22.31 -29.33 -3.77
C LEU A 255 -23.73 -29.82 -4.12
N ASN A 256 -24.28 -30.77 -3.35
CA ASN A 256 -25.64 -31.26 -3.56
C ASN A 256 -26.68 -30.16 -3.28
N GLU A 257 -26.49 -29.37 -2.21
CA GLU A 257 -27.38 -28.24 -1.88
C GLU A 257 -27.35 -27.16 -2.97
N ILE A 258 -26.18 -26.87 -3.55
CA ILE A 258 -26.07 -25.96 -4.70
C ILE A 258 -26.89 -26.50 -5.88
N GLY A 259 -26.82 -27.80 -6.16
CA GLY A 259 -27.62 -28.44 -7.21
C GLY A 259 -29.12 -28.30 -6.98
N GLN A 260 -29.59 -28.42 -5.74
CA GLN A 260 -31.00 -28.20 -5.38
C GLN A 260 -31.42 -26.73 -5.55
N LEU A 261 -30.56 -25.79 -5.13
CA LEU A 261 -30.81 -24.36 -5.33
C LEU A 261 -30.87 -24.01 -6.81
N ASP A 262 -30.02 -24.60 -7.65
CA ASP A 262 -30.06 -24.39 -9.09
C ASP A 262 -31.38 -24.82 -9.73
N LEU A 263 -31.89 -25.99 -9.33
CA LEU A 263 -33.21 -26.45 -9.77
C LEU A 263 -34.33 -25.50 -9.31
N ALA A 264 -34.28 -25.02 -8.07
CA ALA A 264 -35.27 -24.09 -7.52
C ALA A 264 -35.21 -22.69 -8.19
N ILE A 265 -34.02 -22.19 -8.48
CA ILE A 265 -33.84 -20.92 -9.22
C ILE A 265 -34.38 -21.07 -10.64
N GLN A 266 -34.14 -22.21 -11.29
CA GLN A 266 -34.64 -22.47 -12.64
C GLN A 266 -36.17 -22.54 -12.68
N SER A 267 -36.81 -23.20 -11.71
CA SER A 267 -38.27 -23.24 -11.63
C SER A 267 -38.87 -21.85 -11.42
N LEU A 268 -38.29 -21.04 -10.51
CA LEU A 268 -38.73 -19.66 -10.30
C LEU A 268 -38.55 -18.77 -11.53
N LYS A 269 -37.48 -18.94 -12.31
CA LYS A 269 -37.28 -18.19 -13.58
C LYS A 269 -38.33 -18.53 -14.63
N ASN A 270 -38.66 -19.82 -14.77
CA ASN A 270 -39.69 -20.26 -15.71
C ASN A 270 -41.06 -19.67 -15.32
N ASP A 271 -41.36 -19.68 -14.01
CA ASP A 271 -42.56 -19.10 -13.45
C ASP A 271 -42.65 -17.57 -13.64
N ASP A 272 -41.55 -16.84 -13.38
CA ASP A 272 -41.45 -15.39 -13.62
C ASP A 272 -41.69 -15.04 -15.09
N THR A 273 -41.14 -15.85 -16.00
CA THR A 273 -41.34 -15.71 -17.45
C THR A 273 -42.82 -15.87 -17.81
N GLY A 274 -43.47 -16.95 -17.35
CA GLY A 274 -44.89 -17.20 -17.63
C GLY A 274 -45.82 -16.13 -17.03
N LEU A 275 -45.48 -15.61 -15.85
CA LEU A 275 -46.27 -14.54 -15.22
C LEU A 275 -46.11 -13.21 -15.96
N THR A 276 -44.91 -12.91 -16.46
CA THR A 276 -44.62 -11.74 -17.29
C THR A 276 -45.39 -11.78 -18.61
N GLU A 277 -45.42 -12.94 -19.28
CA GLU A 277 -46.21 -13.15 -20.50
C GLU A 277 -47.71 -12.94 -20.25
N ASN A 278 -48.24 -13.44 -19.13
CA ASN A 278 -49.64 -13.22 -18.73
C ASN A 278 -49.95 -11.75 -18.47
N ILE A 279 -49.09 -11.04 -17.74
CA ILE A 279 -49.24 -9.60 -17.48
C ILE A 279 -49.22 -8.81 -18.80
N GLN A 280 -48.30 -9.16 -19.72
CA GLN A 280 -48.22 -8.53 -21.02
C GLN A 280 -49.50 -8.75 -21.85
N THR A 281 -50.08 -9.95 -21.76
CA THR A 281 -51.36 -10.28 -22.41
C THR A 281 -52.49 -9.40 -21.88
N ILE A 282 -52.66 -9.31 -20.54
CA ILE A 282 -53.71 -8.48 -19.92
C ILE A 282 -53.51 -6.99 -20.26
N ASN A 283 -52.27 -6.50 -20.19
CA ASN A 283 -51.94 -5.12 -20.54
C ASN A 283 -52.23 -4.79 -22.01
N SER A 284 -52.14 -5.77 -22.91
CA SER A 284 -52.49 -5.60 -24.32
C SER A 284 -54.00 -5.59 -24.58
N GLN A 285 -54.78 -6.30 -23.75
CA GLN A 285 -56.25 -6.41 -23.87
C GLN A 285 -57.01 -5.27 -23.19
N LEU A 286 -56.47 -4.71 -22.10
CA LEU A 286 -57.13 -3.65 -21.34
C LEU A 286 -57.49 -2.39 -22.17
N PRO A 287 -56.63 -1.87 -23.06
CA PRO A 287 -56.93 -0.69 -23.85
C PRO A 287 -58.09 -0.88 -24.82
N THR A 288 -58.20 -2.06 -25.45
CA THR A 288 -59.29 -2.36 -26.39
C THR A 288 -60.62 -2.50 -25.64
N LEU A 289 -60.63 -3.21 -24.51
CA LEU A 289 -61.79 -3.31 -23.61
C LEU A 289 -62.28 -1.93 -23.14
N LYS A 290 -61.37 -1.03 -22.76
CA LYS A 290 -61.70 0.35 -22.36
C LYS A 290 -62.26 1.17 -23.52
N ALA A 291 -61.69 1.04 -24.72
CA ALA A 291 -62.21 1.70 -25.92
C ALA A 291 -63.63 1.23 -26.26
N ASP A 292 -63.89 -0.08 -26.17
CA ASP A 292 -65.22 -0.66 -26.39
C ASP A 292 -66.24 -0.24 -25.31
N LEU A 293 -65.80 -0.05 -24.06
CA LEU A 293 -66.66 0.46 -23.01
C LEU A 293 -67.11 1.90 -23.32
N GLU A 294 -66.19 2.75 -23.79
CA GLU A 294 -66.48 4.13 -24.17
C GLU A 294 -67.44 4.23 -25.37
N THR A 295 -67.33 3.34 -26.35
CA THR A 295 -68.30 3.29 -27.46
C THR A 295 -69.69 2.88 -26.97
N LEU A 296 -69.79 1.84 -26.14
CA LEU A 296 -71.06 1.40 -25.56
C LEU A 296 -71.72 2.47 -24.67
N LYS A 297 -70.94 3.25 -23.91
CA LYS A 297 -71.45 4.37 -23.12
C LYS A 297 -72.07 5.45 -24.03
N ARG A 298 -71.39 5.82 -25.12
CA ARG A 298 -71.91 6.79 -26.11
C ARG A 298 -73.20 6.29 -26.77
N GLU A 299 -73.28 5.00 -27.09
CA GLU A 299 -74.48 4.38 -27.67
C GLU A 299 -75.67 4.26 -26.69
N ALA A 300 -75.39 4.18 -25.39
CA ALA A 300 -76.39 4.14 -24.33
C ALA A 300 -76.94 5.54 -24.00
N GLU A 301 -76.13 6.59 -24.10
CA GLU A 301 -76.58 7.98 -23.90
C GLU A 301 -77.57 8.44 -25.00
N GLN A 302 -77.43 7.95 -26.23
CA GLN A 302 -78.35 8.26 -27.33
C GLN A 302 -79.75 7.64 -27.20
N ASP A 303 -79.97 6.68 -26.30
CA ASP A 303 -81.15 5.80 -26.32
C ASP A 303 -81.59 5.47 -24.87
N SER A 304 -82.10 6.48 -24.16
CA SER A 304 -82.24 6.54 -22.69
C SER A 304 -83.24 5.56 -22.06
N THR A 305 -84.01 4.81 -22.86
CA THR A 305 -85.06 3.87 -22.42
C THR A 305 -84.68 2.39 -22.53
N ASN A 306 -83.47 2.07 -22.98
CA ASN A 306 -83.09 0.69 -23.32
C ASN A 306 -82.27 0.00 -22.20
N ALA A 307 -82.96 -0.69 -21.30
CA ALA A 307 -82.37 -1.42 -20.16
C ALA A 307 -81.29 -2.45 -20.56
N VAL A 308 -81.35 -2.98 -21.79
CA VAL A 308 -80.39 -3.95 -22.32
C VAL A 308 -79.01 -3.32 -22.53
N LYS A 309 -78.95 -2.06 -22.99
CA LYS A 309 -77.69 -1.32 -23.18
C LYS A 309 -77.02 -0.94 -21.85
N SER A 310 -77.82 -0.62 -20.84
CA SER A 310 -77.31 -0.35 -19.48
C SER A 310 -76.66 -1.59 -18.87
N GLN A 311 -77.21 -2.77 -19.15
CA GLN A 311 -76.69 -4.04 -18.67
C GLN A 311 -75.40 -4.47 -19.37
N SER A 312 -75.25 -4.18 -20.68
CA SER A 312 -74.00 -4.46 -21.41
C SER A 312 -72.84 -3.54 -21.00
N VAL A 313 -73.12 -2.27 -20.71
CA VAL A 313 -72.13 -1.34 -20.12
C VAL A 313 -71.64 -1.85 -18.78
N LYS A 314 -72.55 -2.30 -17.91
CA LYS A 314 -72.20 -2.85 -16.60
C LYS A 314 -71.34 -4.12 -16.72
N ALA A 315 -71.71 -5.04 -17.61
CA ALA A 315 -70.96 -6.28 -17.84
C ALA A 315 -69.51 -6.01 -18.32
N LYS A 316 -69.30 -5.07 -19.25
CA LYS A 316 -67.95 -4.68 -19.69
C LYS A 316 -67.15 -3.95 -18.61
N GLN A 317 -67.82 -3.16 -17.77
CA GLN A 317 -67.17 -2.52 -16.62
C GLN A 317 -66.70 -3.58 -15.61
N ASP A 318 -67.55 -4.55 -15.28
CA ASP A 318 -67.20 -5.65 -14.36
C ASP A 318 -66.02 -6.49 -14.89
N GLU A 319 -65.93 -6.70 -16.21
CA GLU A 319 -64.79 -7.37 -16.86
C GLU A 319 -63.49 -6.57 -16.78
N ILE A 320 -63.55 -5.25 -16.98
CA ILE A 320 -62.39 -4.35 -16.81
C ILE A 320 -61.91 -4.36 -15.36
N ASP A 321 -62.82 -4.24 -14.39
CA ASP A 321 -62.49 -4.21 -12.97
C ASP A 321 -61.87 -5.56 -12.53
N SER A 322 -62.38 -6.68 -13.06
CA SER A 322 -61.81 -8.01 -12.85
C SER A 322 -60.39 -8.12 -13.41
N ASN A 323 -60.16 -7.63 -14.64
CA ASN A 323 -58.84 -7.68 -15.28
C ASN A 323 -57.82 -6.75 -14.60
N GLU A 324 -58.25 -5.57 -14.13
CA GLU A 324 -57.40 -4.67 -13.34
C GLU A 324 -57.01 -5.30 -12.00
N LYS A 325 -57.95 -6.00 -11.35
CA LYS A 325 -57.68 -6.74 -10.12
C LYS A 325 -56.72 -7.91 -10.35
N ASP A 326 -56.93 -8.72 -11.40
CA ASP A 326 -56.03 -9.83 -11.77
C ASP A 326 -54.64 -9.32 -12.17
N LEU A 327 -54.56 -8.19 -12.88
CA LEU A 327 -53.30 -7.53 -13.20
C LEU A 327 -52.54 -7.12 -11.94
N LEU A 328 -53.22 -6.48 -10.98
CA LEU A 328 -52.61 -6.05 -9.72
C LEU A 328 -52.10 -7.26 -8.91
N GLU A 329 -52.88 -8.34 -8.85
CA GLU A 329 -52.50 -9.57 -8.15
C GLU A 329 -51.29 -10.26 -8.81
N LYS A 330 -51.27 -10.33 -10.15
CA LYS A 330 -50.15 -10.86 -10.92
C LYS A 330 -48.88 -10.01 -10.80
N GLN A 331 -49.01 -8.68 -10.83
CA GLN A 331 -47.87 -7.79 -10.61
C GLN A 331 -47.29 -7.95 -9.20
N THR A 332 -48.16 -8.06 -8.18
CA THR A 332 -47.73 -8.26 -6.79
C THR A 332 -47.00 -9.59 -6.61
N SER A 333 -47.52 -10.67 -7.21
CA SER A 333 -46.87 -11.98 -7.16
C SER A 333 -45.57 -12.02 -7.97
N LEU A 334 -45.46 -11.27 -9.07
CA LEU A 334 -44.21 -11.12 -9.84
C LEU A 334 -43.11 -10.50 -8.97
N VAL A 335 -43.41 -9.38 -8.31
CA VAL A 335 -42.46 -8.71 -7.41
C VAL A 335 -42.03 -9.63 -6.27
N ALA A 336 -42.97 -10.38 -5.68
CA ALA A 336 -42.65 -11.35 -4.63
C ALA A 336 -41.73 -12.48 -5.14
N LYS A 337 -41.98 -13.02 -6.34
CA LYS A 337 -41.13 -14.06 -6.95
C LYS A 337 -39.74 -13.54 -7.31
N GLN A 338 -39.63 -12.31 -7.80
CA GLN A 338 -38.34 -11.69 -8.09
C GLN A 338 -37.52 -11.47 -6.81
N ALA A 339 -38.18 -11.09 -5.71
CA ALA A 339 -37.53 -11.02 -4.40
C ALA A 339 -37.06 -12.40 -3.90
N GLU A 340 -37.89 -13.44 -4.02
CA GLU A 340 -37.51 -14.81 -3.66
C GLU A 340 -36.33 -15.33 -4.50
N LEU A 341 -36.35 -15.04 -5.81
CA LEU A 341 -35.28 -15.41 -6.74
C LEU A 341 -33.96 -14.73 -6.35
N ALA A 342 -33.98 -13.44 -5.99
CA ALA A 342 -32.80 -12.72 -5.54
C ALA A 342 -32.24 -13.34 -4.25
N ILE A 343 -33.09 -13.69 -3.28
CA ILE A 343 -32.66 -14.35 -2.04
C ILE A 343 -32.00 -15.70 -2.33
N LYS A 344 -32.62 -16.55 -3.14
CA LYS A 344 -32.04 -17.87 -3.49
C LYS A 344 -30.74 -17.74 -4.27
N GLN A 345 -30.58 -16.71 -5.11
CA GLN A 345 -29.31 -16.43 -5.77
C GLN A 345 -28.23 -16.07 -4.76
N THR A 346 -28.53 -15.21 -3.78
CA THR A 346 -27.55 -14.88 -2.73
C THR A 346 -27.17 -16.09 -1.86
N GLU A 347 -28.15 -16.94 -1.51
CA GLU A 347 -27.90 -18.20 -0.79
C GLU A 347 -27.00 -19.13 -1.62
N LYS A 348 -27.24 -19.22 -2.93
CA LYS A 348 -26.39 -19.99 -3.84
C LYS A 348 -24.97 -19.45 -3.86
N GLU A 349 -24.78 -18.13 -3.98
CA GLU A 349 -23.46 -17.51 -3.98
C GLU A 349 -22.70 -17.78 -2.68
N GLU A 350 -23.38 -17.71 -1.54
CA GLU A 350 -22.81 -18.05 -0.24
C GLU A 350 -22.34 -19.52 -0.20
N LYS A 351 -23.19 -20.47 -0.62
CA LYS A 351 -22.82 -21.89 -0.66
C LYS A 351 -21.71 -22.18 -1.65
N VAL A 352 -21.68 -21.50 -2.79
CA VAL A 352 -20.58 -21.60 -3.76
C VAL A 352 -19.27 -21.10 -3.15
N SER A 353 -19.28 -19.99 -2.40
CA SER A 353 -18.10 -19.49 -1.69
C SER A 353 -17.62 -20.49 -0.61
N LEU A 354 -18.55 -21.08 0.15
CA LEU A 354 -18.25 -22.11 1.14
C LEU A 354 -17.63 -23.35 0.49
N LEU A 355 -18.18 -23.80 -0.63
CA LEU A 355 -17.65 -24.93 -1.40
C LEU A 355 -16.21 -24.66 -1.86
N ARG A 356 -15.92 -23.46 -2.37
CA ARG A 356 -14.57 -23.08 -2.79
C ARG A 356 -13.59 -23.14 -1.62
N LYS A 357 -13.97 -22.64 -0.44
CA LYS A 357 -13.15 -22.71 0.77
C LYS A 357 -12.92 -24.14 1.23
N LEU A 358 -13.95 -24.97 1.28
CA LEU A 358 -13.84 -26.39 1.65
C LEU A 358 -12.96 -27.19 0.68
N THR A 359 -12.89 -26.76 -0.58
CA THR A 359 -12.07 -27.40 -1.62
C THR A 359 -10.72 -26.74 -1.82
N ASN A 360 -10.35 -25.74 -0.99
CA ASN A 360 -9.12 -24.95 -1.11
C ASN A 360 -8.95 -24.24 -2.47
N GLN A 361 -10.06 -23.82 -3.07
CA GLN A 361 -10.09 -23.04 -4.30
C GLN A 361 -10.00 -21.54 -3.97
N SER A 362 -9.10 -20.85 -4.67
CA SER A 362 -8.95 -19.40 -4.66
C SER A 362 -10.20 -18.74 -5.23
N GLU A 363 -10.68 -17.68 -4.57
CA GLU A 363 -11.80 -16.86 -5.05
C GLU A 363 -11.30 -15.58 -5.72
N ASN A 364 -10.77 -14.69 -4.89
CA ASN A 364 -10.08 -13.49 -5.32
C ASN A 364 -9.07 -13.09 -4.24
N PHE A 365 -8.16 -12.19 -4.58
CA PHE A 365 -7.09 -11.80 -3.67
C PHE A 365 -7.60 -11.30 -2.30
N LEU A 366 -8.65 -10.46 -2.25
CA LEU A 366 -9.13 -9.89 -0.99
C LEU A 366 -9.82 -10.92 -0.10
N ILE A 367 -10.67 -11.77 -0.68
CA ILE A 367 -11.37 -12.85 0.04
C ILE A 367 -10.35 -13.87 0.53
N ASP A 368 -9.38 -14.27 -0.29
CA ASP A 368 -8.36 -15.23 0.12
C ASP A 368 -7.52 -14.71 1.31
N ILE A 369 -7.18 -13.42 1.32
CA ILE A 369 -6.40 -12.79 2.38
C ILE A 369 -7.22 -12.58 3.67
N LEU A 370 -8.47 -12.15 3.54
CA LEU A 370 -9.30 -11.72 4.68
C LEU A 370 -10.17 -12.84 5.25
N SER A 371 -10.44 -13.89 4.48
CA SER A 371 -11.38 -14.94 4.87
C SER A 371 -10.70 -16.23 5.31
N ASP A 372 -11.47 -17.00 6.08
CA ASP A 372 -11.19 -18.36 6.49
C ASP A 372 -12.42 -19.24 6.13
N ILE A 373 -12.42 -20.50 6.56
CA ILE A 373 -13.52 -21.46 6.32
C ILE A 373 -14.90 -20.88 6.69
N ASN A 374 -14.95 -20.08 7.77
CA ASN A 374 -16.21 -19.48 8.28
C ASN A 374 -16.56 -18.11 7.68
N GLY A 375 -15.89 -17.65 6.62
CA GLY A 375 -16.09 -16.30 6.09
C GLY A 375 -14.96 -15.33 6.43
N VAL A 376 -15.20 -14.03 6.29
CA VAL A 376 -14.22 -12.99 6.63
C VAL A 376 -13.82 -13.13 8.09
N SER A 377 -12.54 -13.41 8.34
CA SER A 377 -12.00 -13.59 9.68
C SER A 377 -11.58 -12.24 10.25
N PHE A 378 -12.13 -11.90 11.41
CA PHE A 378 -11.75 -10.69 12.12
C PHE A 378 -10.24 -10.66 12.42
N HIS A 379 -9.65 -11.80 12.78
CA HIS A 379 -8.21 -11.89 13.05
C HIS A 379 -7.37 -11.62 11.79
N ARG A 380 -7.74 -12.21 10.64
CA ARG A 380 -7.03 -11.97 9.38
C ARG A 380 -7.15 -10.52 8.93
N PHE A 381 -8.34 -9.94 9.10
CA PHE A 381 -8.58 -8.52 8.86
C PHE A 381 -7.71 -7.62 9.75
N GLN A 382 -7.66 -7.89 11.06
CA GLN A 382 -6.80 -7.15 11.99
C GLN A 382 -5.33 -7.23 11.56
N MET A 383 -4.83 -8.41 11.22
CA MET A 383 -3.44 -8.61 10.78
C MET A 383 -3.12 -7.88 9.48
N ALA A 384 -4.01 -7.92 8.49
CA ALA A 384 -3.87 -7.17 7.24
C ALA A 384 -3.89 -5.64 7.49
N ALA A 385 -4.85 -5.15 8.28
CA ALA A 385 -4.97 -3.74 8.62
C ALA A 385 -3.73 -3.22 9.38
N TRP A 386 -3.26 -3.97 10.38
CA TRP A 386 -2.05 -3.60 11.13
C TRP A 386 -0.80 -3.62 10.27
N THR A 387 -0.68 -4.56 9.34
CA THR A 387 0.44 -4.58 8.38
C THR A 387 0.48 -3.31 7.55
N LEU A 388 -0.68 -2.88 7.04
CA LEU A 388 -0.80 -1.66 6.25
C LEU A 388 -0.48 -0.41 7.07
N ILE A 389 -1.05 -0.29 8.27
CA ILE A 389 -0.83 0.85 9.18
C ILE A 389 0.66 0.97 9.54
N LEU A 390 1.27 -0.13 9.97
CA LEU A 390 2.69 -0.16 10.34
C LEU A 390 3.59 0.13 9.13
N GLY A 391 3.23 -0.39 7.95
CA GLY A 391 3.95 -0.08 6.71
C GLY A 391 3.90 1.41 6.36
N ILE A 392 2.75 2.07 6.51
CA ILE A 392 2.62 3.52 6.28
C ILE A 392 3.48 4.30 7.28
N ILE A 393 3.40 3.95 8.57
CA ILE A 393 4.21 4.58 9.61
C ILE A 393 5.70 4.43 9.29
N PHE A 394 6.13 3.23 8.89
CA PHE A 394 7.50 2.93 8.51
C PHE A 394 7.98 3.83 7.35
N ILE A 395 7.21 3.90 6.26
CA ILE A 395 7.54 4.75 5.10
C ILE A 395 7.64 6.23 5.49
N VAL A 396 6.69 6.72 6.30
CA VAL A 396 6.70 8.11 6.78
C VAL A 396 7.92 8.40 7.66
N GLN A 397 8.32 7.45 8.52
CA GLN A 397 9.52 7.60 9.35
C GLN A 397 10.79 7.62 8.50
N VAL A 398 10.93 6.69 7.55
CA VAL A 398 12.06 6.64 6.61
C VAL A 398 12.17 7.95 5.82
N TYR A 399 11.05 8.45 5.29
CA TYR A 399 11.03 9.71 4.53
C TYR A 399 11.43 10.92 5.39
N LYS A 400 11.02 10.95 6.67
CA LYS A 400 11.32 12.08 7.56
C LYS A 400 12.74 12.06 8.12
N VAL A 401 13.24 10.87 8.46
CA VAL A 401 14.50 10.71 9.22
C VAL A 401 15.68 10.32 8.31
N LEU A 402 15.40 9.77 7.13
CA LEU A 402 16.40 9.21 6.22
C LEU A 402 17.25 8.09 6.84
N ALA A 403 16.65 7.34 7.75
CA ALA A 403 17.25 6.17 8.37
C ALA A 403 16.19 5.10 8.56
N MET A 404 16.62 3.84 8.53
CA MET A 404 15.77 2.72 8.91
C MET A 404 15.42 2.84 10.40
N PRO A 405 14.16 2.57 10.80
CA PRO A 405 13.81 2.41 12.20
C PRO A 405 14.69 1.36 12.87
N VAL A 406 15.24 1.71 14.04
CA VAL A 406 16.05 0.81 14.86
C VAL A 406 15.19 0.18 15.94
N PHE A 407 15.28 -1.13 16.08
CA PHE A 407 14.63 -1.88 17.16
C PHE A 407 15.67 -2.30 18.18
N ASN A 408 15.36 -2.18 19.47
CA ASN A 408 16.23 -2.64 20.54
C ASN A 408 16.45 -4.16 20.44
N GLU A 409 17.67 -4.63 20.66
CA GLU A 409 18.04 -6.04 20.72
C GLU A 409 17.11 -6.85 21.63
N THR A 410 16.71 -6.34 22.80
CA THR A 410 15.79 -7.04 23.70
C THR A 410 14.43 -7.32 23.05
N LEU A 411 13.89 -6.36 22.30
CA LEU A 411 12.62 -6.53 21.58
C LEU A 411 12.77 -7.57 20.46
N LEU A 412 13.90 -7.53 19.75
CA LEU A 412 14.21 -8.45 18.67
C LEU A 412 14.37 -9.90 19.17
N THR A 413 15.05 -10.08 20.30
CA THR A 413 15.16 -11.37 20.99
C THR A 413 13.80 -11.88 21.45
N LEU A 414 12.97 -11.02 22.04
CA LEU A 414 11.62 -11.40 22.49
C LEU A 414 10.75 -11.85 21.31
N LEU A 415 10.80 -11.14 20.18
CA LEU A 415 10.11 -11.51 18.94
C LEU A 415 10.61 -12.86 18.40
N GLY A 416 11.93 -13.07 18.39
CA GLY A 416 12.54 -14.34 17.98
C GLY A 416 12.10 -15.51 18.85
N ILE A 417 12.09 -15.35 20.18
CA ILE A 417 11.62 -16.37 21.12
C ILE A 417 10.12 -16.63 20.91
N SER A 418 9.29 -15.60 20.82
CA SER A 418 7.84 -15.76 20.63
C SER A 418 7.51 -16.50 19.33
N ALA A 419 8.20 -16.18 18.23
CA ALA A 419 8.02 -16.84 16.95
C ALA A 419 8.49 -18.30 16.99
N GLY A 420 9.64 -18.56 17.65
CA GLY A 420 10.15 -19.90 17.89
C GLY A 420 9.20 -20.76 18.74
N THR A 421 8.68 -20.23 19.84
CA THR A 421 7.71 -20.92 20.70
C THR A 421 6.43 -21.25 19.96
N TYR A 422 5.90 -20.34 19.13
CA TYR A 422 4.71 -20.61 18.31
C TYR A 422 4.92 -21.81 17.38
N LEU A 423 6.08 -21.86 16.69
CA LEU A 423 6.41 -23.00 15.84
C LEU A 423 6.55 -24.29 16.65
N SER A 424 7.23 -24.25 17.79
CA SER A 424 7.39 -25.42 18.67
C SER A 424 6.05 -25.98 19.15
N LEU A 425 5.11 -25.13 19.54
CA LEU A 425 3.76 -25.54 19.97
C LEU A 425 2.91 -26.10 18.81
N LYS A 426 3.24 -25.77 17.56
CA LYS A 426 2.50 -26.24 16.39
C LYS A 426 2.95 -27.64 15.94
N ILE A 427 4.12 -28.12 16.38
CA ILE A 427 4.62 -29.47 16.11
C ILE A 427 3.82 -30.45 16.98
N PRO A 428 3.02 -31.36 16.39
CA PRO A 428 2.28 -32.35 17.18
C PRO A 428 3.27 -33.29 17.88
N GLU A 429 3.09 -33.52 19.18
CA GLU A 429 3.86 -34.53 19.90
C GLU A 429 3.62 -35.90 19.26
N THR A 430 4.68 -36.54 18.78
CA THR A 430 4.63 -37.95 18.37
C THR A 430 4.28 -38.77 19.60
N ALA A 431 3.02 -39.18 19.72
CA ALA A 431 2.59 -40.18 20.68
C ALA A 431 3.30 -41.50 20.35
N THR A 432 4.45 -41.75 20.98
CA THR A 432 5.06 -43.07 21.00
C THR A 432 4.16 -43.98 21.86
N PRO A 433 3.69 -45.13 21.34
CA PRO A 433 2.98 -46.08 22.17
C PRO A 433 3.95 -46.58 23.25
N LYS A 434 3.51 -46.54 24.52
CA LYS A 434 4.27 -47.13 25.64
C LYS A 434 4.43 -48.64 25.38
N PRO A 435 5.63 -49.22 25.59
CA PRO A 435 5.93 -50.61 25.28
C PRO A 435 5.12 -51.62 26.08
#